data_AF-A0A3M7GP08-F1
#
_entry.id   AF-A0A3M7GP08-F1
#
_cell.length_a   1.000
_cell.length_b   1.000
_cell.length_c   1.000
_cell.angle_alpha   90.00
_cell.angle_beta   90.00
_cell.angle_gamma   90.00
#
_symmetry.space_group_name_H-M   'P 1'
#
loop_
_entity.id
_entity.type
_entity.pdbx_description
1 polymer ?
#
loop_
_entity_poly.entity_id
_entity_poly.type
_entity_poly.pdbx_seq_one_letter_code
_entity_poly.pdbx_strand_id
1 'polypeptide(L)'
;MPLAALHLVALSANATINQFLRAISSQGVKPLVVSRAVRWVIKPEKLNVNKLLDTKWDLLIILPADKPLPDTFLGRDWVTQHWSMTAGVPSRVFNGFAERNDRLLHPKEGDVPPLTGSMDKPRMANSTQGLELNDEFLQWSKGFKLGQDGAVSMLNLLAFNPGKEMHESYGRYGKAFAESIGSRRGGNAKVVGKVVPKQGTRDEDGS
;
A
#
# COMPACT_ATOMS: atom_id res chain seq x y z
N MET A 1 3.80 20.66 1.24
CA MET A 1 3.27 19.28 1.25
C MET A 1 4.11 18.51 2.24
N PRO A 2 3.55 17.98 3.34
CA PRO A 2 4.30 17.11 4.24
C PRO A 2 4.86 15.91 3.45
N LEU A 3 6.06 15.49 3.84
CA LEU A 3 6.69 14.30 3.31
C LEU A 3 6.29 13.09 4.15
N ALA A 4 5.97 11.99 3.49
CA ALA A 4 5.77 10.70 4.12
C ALA A 4 6.75 9.69 3.54
N ALA A 5 7.45 8.97 4.43
CA ALA A 5 8.29 7.85 4.07
C ALA A 5 7.47 6.57 4.14
N LEU A 6 7.50 5.80 3.06
CA LEU A 6 6.92 4.47 2.97
C LEU A 6 8.04 3.45 3.14
N HIS A 7 7.78 2.41 3.93
CA HIS A 7 8.72 1.33 4.22
C HIS A 7 8.05 -0.01 3.98
N LEU A 8 8.70 -0.86 3.18
CA LEU A 8 8.45 -2.30 3.16
C LEU A 8 9.53 -2.98 3.98
N VAL A 9 9.12 -3.85 4.89
CA VAL A 9 9.99 -4.54 5.85
C VAL A 9 9.77 -6.03 5.76
N ALA A 10 10.85 -6.78 5.52
CA ALA A 10 10.90 -8.22 5.70
C ALA A 10 11.66 -8.51 7.00
N LEU A 11 10.99 -9.12 7.97
CA LEU A 11 11.55 -9.35 9.29
C LEU A 11 12.61 -10.46 9.25
N SER A 12 13.50 -10.44 10.23
CA SER A 12 14.41 -11.55 10.48
C SER A 12 13.65 -12.73 11.09
N ALA A 13 14.24 -13.92 11.05
CA ALA A 13 13.70 -15.08 11.74
C ALA A 13 13.64 -14.90 13.28
N ASN A 14 14.38 -13.93 13.82
CA ASN A 14 14.44 -13.64 15.26
C ASN A 14 13.40 -12.60 15.71
N ALA A 15 12.64 -12.01 14.78
CA ALA A 15 11.69 -10.95 15.08
C ALA A 15 10.28 -11.29 14.59
N THR A 16 9.31 -11.17 15.49
CA THR A 16 7.89 -11.19 15.13
C THR A 16 7.38 -9.78 14.85
N ILE A 17 6.31 -9.67 14.08
CA ILE A 17 5.61 -8.39 13.83
C ILE A 17 5.31 -7.67 15.15
N ASN A 18 4.77 -8.37 16.16
CA ASN A 18 4.40 -7.77 17.43
C ASN A 18 5.62 -7.24 18.21
N GLN A 19 6.74 -7.99 18.21
CA GLN A 19 7.97 -7.52 18.85
C GLN A 19 8.52 -6.29 18.14
N PHE A 20 8.58 -6.31 16.81
CA PHE A 20 9.05 -5.19 16.00
C PHE A 20 8.22 -3.92 16.24
N LEU A 21 6.88 -4.05 16.19
CA LEU A 21 5.97 -2.91 16.40
C LEU A 21 6.06 -2.34 17.83
N ARG A 22 6.20 -3.21 18.85
CA ARG A 22 6.43 -2.76 20.23
C ARG A 22 7.76 -2.03 20.38
N ALA A 23 8.80 -2.53 19.72
CA ALA A 23 10.14 -1.94 19.79
C ALA A 23 10.20 -0.56 19.14
N ILE A 24 9.63 -0.37 17.94
CA ILE A 24 9.56 0.96 17.33
C ILE A 24 8.65 1.90 18.13
N SER A 25 7.54 1.39 18.70
CA SER A 25 6.64 2.19 19.52
C SER A 25 7.30 2.67 20.82
N SER A 26 8.19 1.90 21.43
CA SER A 26 8.90 2.31 22.65
C SER A 26 9.90 3.45 22.40
N GLN A 27 10.31 3.64 21.14
CA GLN A 27 11.08 4.81 20.69
C GLN A 27 10.20 5.99 20.26
N GLY A 28 8.90 5.94 20.53
CA GLY A 28 7.96 7.02 20.21
C GLY A 28 7.60 7.13 18.72
N VAL A 29 7.91 6.12 17.91
CA VAL A 29 7.52 6.06 16.50
C VAL A 29 6.00 5.95 16.40
N LYS A 30 5.38 6.86 15.64
CA LYS A 30 3.93 6.91 15.40
C LYS A 30 3.64 6.83 13.90
N PRO A 31 3.47 5.62 13.36
CA PRO A 31 3.11 5.44 11.97
C PRO A 31 1.76 6.06 11.64
N LEU A 32 1.65 6.61 10.42
CA LEU A 32 0.36 6.91 9.81
C LEU A 32 -0.35 5.58 9.50
N VAL A 33 0.36 4.66 8.86
CA VAL A 33 -0.18 3.36 8.45
C VAL A 33 0.76 2.26 8.92
N VAL A 34 0.19 1.19 9.46
CA VAL A 34 0.83 -0.11 9.60
C VAL A 34 -0.11 -1.14 8.96
N SER A 35 0.42 -1.96 8.07
CA SER A 35 -0.33 -3.06 7.47
C SER A 35 0.56 -4.27 7.29
N ARG A 36 -0.02 -5.47 7.44
CA ARG A 36 0.64 -6.68 6.96
C ARG A 36 0.68 -6.65 5.44
N ALA A 37 1.82 -6.96 4.85
CA ALA A 37 1.94 -7.17 3.41
C ALA A 37 1.46 -8.60 3.09
N VAL A 38 0.58 -8.72 2.09
CA VAL A 38 -0.13 -9.99 1.80
C VAL A 38 0.37 -10.60 0.50
N ARG A 39 0.20 -9.89 -0.61
CA ARG A 39 0.66 -10.30 -1.94
C ARG A 39 0.71 -9.11 -2.89
N TRP A 40 1.49 -9.27 -3.95
CA TRP A 40 1.36 -8.45 -5.15
C TRP A 40 0.13 -8.90 -5.96
N VAL A 41 -0.69 -7.94 -6.40
CA VAL A 41 -1.80 -8.16 -7.34
C VAL A 41 -1.32 -7.88 -8.76
N ILE A 42 -0.72 -6.70 -8.95
CA ILE A 42 0.07 -6.31 -10.10
C ILE A 42 1.53 -6.35 -9.68
N LYS A 43 2.37 -6.97 -10.51
CA LYS A 43 3.81 -7.10 -10.24
C LYS A 43 4.57 -5.99 -10.97
N PRO A 44 5.56 -5.34 -10.34
CA PRO A 44 6.45 -4.42 -11.04
C PRO A 44 7.19 -5.15 -12.18
N GLU A 45 7.36 -4.45 -13.31
CA GLU A 45 8.00 -5.02 -14.51
C GLU A 45 9.26 -4.27 -14.95
N LYS A 46 9.50 -3.05 -14.41
CA LYS A 46 10.59 -2.18 -14.86
C LYS A 46 11.51 -1.71 -13.73
N LEU A 47 10.93 -1.16 -12.66
CA LEU A 47 11.69 -0.57 -11.56
C LEU A 47 11.73 -1.53 -10.37
N ASN A 48 12.94 -1.73 -9.83
CA ASN A 48 13.20 -2.48 -8.60
C ASN A 48 12.56 -3.88 -8.54
N VAL A 49 12.40 -4.51 -9.71
CA VAL A 49 11.69 -5.78 -9.89
C VAL A 49 12.21 -6.84 -8.94
N ASN A 50 13.51 -7.16 -9.01
CA ASN A 50 14.13 -8.21 -8.20
C ASN A 50 14.01 -7.88 -6.70
N LYS A 51 14.34 -6.64 -6.30
CA LYS A 51 14.26 -6.23 -4.89
C LYS A 51 12.85 -6.37 -4.32
N LEU A 52 11.82 -5.98 -5.09
CA LEU A 52 10.43 -6.00 -4.66
C LEU A 52 9.77 -7.39 -4.76
N LEU A 53 10.16 -8.22 -5.73
CA LEU A 53 9.53 -9.51 -6.01
C LEU A 53 10.25 -10.71 -5.38
N ASP A 54 11.56 -10.65 -5.20
CA ASP A 54 12.34 -11.75 -4.61
C ASP A 54 12.27 -11.75 -3.06
N THR A 55 11.65 -10.71 -2.50
CA THR A 55 11.48 -10.53 -1.06
C THR A 55 10.03 -10.81 -0.65
N LYS A 56 9.86 -11.69 0.34
CA LYS A 56 8.59 -11.81 1.05
C LYS A 56 8.50 -10.69 2.09
N TRP A 57 7.71 -9.67 1.80
CA TRP A 57 7.48 -8.56 2.72
C TRP A 57 6.48 -8.95 3.82
N ASP A 58 6.76 -8.54 5.05
CA ASP A 58 5.88 -8.77 6.21
C ASP A 58 5.04 -7.55 6.54
N LEU A 59 5.63 -6.36 6.45
CA LEU A 59 5.00 -5.11 6.86
C LEU A 59 5.16 -4.01 5.82
N LEU A 60 4.08 -3.23 5.67
CA LEU A 60 4.07 -1.88 5.13
C LEU A 60 3.92 -0.90 6.29
N ILE A 61 4.84 0.05 6.41
CA ILE A 61 4.80 1.12 7.39
C ILE A 61 4.91 2.46 6.67
N ILE A 62 4.02 3.40 6.96
CA ILE A 62 4.08 4.77 6.41
C ILE A 62 4.24 5.73 7.58
N LEU A 63 5.26 6.58 7.52
CA LEU A 63 5.66 7.52 8.57
C LEU A 63 5.76 8.95 8.01
N PRO A 64 5.59 9.98 8.84
CA PRO A 64 6.13 11.31 8.54
C PRO A 64 7.64 11.22 8.27
N ALA A 65 8.15 11.81 7.19
CA ALA A 65 9.55 11.64 6.82
C ALA A 65 10.55 12.28 7.82
N ASP A 66 10.09 13.24 8.62
CA ASP A 66 10.86 13.85 9.72
C ASP A 66 10.90 12.98 11.00
N LYS A 67 10.22 11.82 10.98
CA LYS A 67 10.16 10.83 12.05
C LYS A 67 10.51 9.43 11.50
N PRO A 68 11.77 9.21 11.07
CA PRO A 68 12.17 7.96 10.43
C PRO A 68 12.13 6.76 11.40
N LEU A 69 12.14 5.55 10.84
CA LEU A 69 12.40 4.34 11.62
C LEU A 69 13.81 4.40 12.23
N PRO A 70 13.99 4.10 13.53
CA PRO A 70 15.31 4.04 14.14
C PRO A 70 16.20 2.98 13.48
N ASP A 71 17.43 3.35 13.14
CA ASP A 71 18.40 2.46 12.47
C ASP A 71 18.67 1.16 13.23
N THR A 72 18.59 1.20 14.56
CA THR A 72 18.72 0.02 15.43
C THR A 72 17.75 -1.09 15.05
N PHE A 73 16.55 -0.75 14.57
CA PHE A 73 15.54 -1.72 14.16
C PHE A 73 15.57 -2.06 12.67
N LEU A 74 16.44 -1.42 11.89
CA LEU A 74 16.69 -1.78 10.48
C LEU A 74 17.94 -2.66 10.33
N GLY A 75 18.56 -3.06 11.44
CA GLY A 75 19.66 -4.01 11.48
C GLY A 75 19.23 -5.47 11.27
N ARG A 76 20.21 -6.35 11.01
CA ARG A 76 20.00 -7.76 10.67
C ARG A 76 19.29 -8.58 11.75
N ASP A 77 19.37 -8.15 13.01
CA ASP A 77 18.67 -8.78 14.12
C ASP A 77 17.15 -8.64 14.00
N TRP A 78 16.67 -7.58 13.35
CA TRP A 78 15.25 -7.26 13.22
C TRP A 78 14.73 -7.46 11.80
N VAL A 79 15.55 -7.17 10.79
CA VAL A 79 15.13 -7.04 9.40
C VAL A 79 16.11 -7.74 8.48
N THR A 80 15.61 -8.55 7.56
CA THR A 80 16.40 -9.21 6.50
C THR A 80 16.50 -8.35 5.26
N GLN A 81 15.41 -7.68 4.89
CA GLN A 81 15.35 -6.77 3.74
C GLN A 81 14.48 -5.55 4.07
N HIS A 82 14.90 -4.41 3.57
CA HIS A 82 14.21 -3.14 3.70
C HIS A 82 14.20 -2.41 2.35
N TRP A 83 13.05 -1.84 2.03
CA TRP A 83 12.88 -0.95 0.90
C TRP A 83 12.07 0.25 1.35
N SER A 84 12.49 1.45 0.95
CA SER A 84 11.75 2.66 1.28
C SER A 84 11.59 3.59 0.09
N MET A 85 10.60 4.48 0.17
CA MET A 85 10.36 5.51 -0.82
C MET A 85 9.70 6.71 -0.14
N THR A 86 10.11 7.92 -0.49
CA THR A 86 9.52 9.14 0.08
C THR A 86 8.55 9.78 -0.90
N ALA A 87 7.41 10.26 -0.40
CA ALA A 87 6.41 10.95 -1.21
C ALA A 87 5.92 12.23 -0.55
N GLY A 88 5.70 13.27 -1.36
CA GLY A 88 4.98 14.47 -0.96
C GLY A 88 3.49 14.20 -0.96
N VAL A 89 2.86 14.37 0.21
CA VAL A 89 1.44 14.12 0.44
C VAL A 89 0.71 15.44 0.62
N PRO A 90 -0.50 15.64 0.05
CA PRO A 90 -1.28 16.84 0.32
C PRO A 90 -1.62 16.99 1.81
N SER A 91 -1.45 18.18 2.38
CA SER A 91 -1.66 18.39 3.84
C SER A 91 -3.07 18.02 4.30
N ARG A 92 -4.09 18.17 3.44
CA ARG A 92 -5.49 17.74 3.70
C ARG A 92 -5.66 16.23 3.88
N VAL A 93 -4.72 15.43 3.37
CA VAL A 93 -4.69 13.98 3.55
C VAL A 93 -4.01 13.64 4.87
N PHE A 94 -2.98 14.40 5.23
CA PHE A 94 -2.18 14.20 6.43
C PHE A 94 -2.89 14.68 7.71
N ASN A 95 -3.53 15.85 7.68
CA ASN A 95 -4.29 16.40 8.79
C ASN A 95 -5.59 15.59 8.98
N GLY A 96 -5.83 15.08 10.20
CA GLY A 96 -6.99 14.23 10.49
C GLY A 96 -6.87 12.80 9.92
N PHE A 97 -5.67 12.38 9.49
CA PHE A 97 -5.48 11.07 8.87
C PHE A 97 -5.91 9.93 9.80
N ALA A 98 -5.60 10.00 11.10
CA ALA A 98 -5.92 8.95 12.06
C ALA A 98 -7.43 8.65 12.10
N GLU A 99 -8.26 9.69 12.25
CA GLU A 99 -9.72 9.57 12.26
C GLU A 99 -10.27 9.08 10.92
N ARG A 100 -9.79 9.63 9.80
CA ARG A 100 -10.20 9.17 8.47
C ARG A 100 -9.84 7.71 8.24
N ASN A 101 -8.65 7.31 8.63
CA ASN A 101 -8.18 5.94 8.49
C ASN A 101 -9.02 4.97 9.34
N ASP A 102 -9.30 5.33 10.59
CA ASP A 102 -10.18 4.55 11.46
C ASP A 102 -11.56 4.37 10.83
N ARG A 103 -12.15 5.45 10.29
CA ARG A 103 -13.43 5.42 9.58
C ARG A 103 -13.42 4.51 8.35
N LEU A 104 -12.31 4.46 7.62
CA LEU A 104 -12.13 3.58 6.45
C LEU A 104 -11.98 2.10 6.84
N LEU A 105 -11.33 1.83 7.96
CA LEU A 105 -11.12 0.48 8.47
C LEU A 105 -12.37 -0.07 9.18
N HIS A 106 -13.19 0.80 9.74
CA HIS A 106 -14.39 0.49 10.49
C HIS A 106 -15.61 1.23 9.91
N PRO A 107 -16.07 0.83 8.70
CA PRO A 107 -17.26 1.41 8.11
C PRO A 107 -18.50 1.10 8.98
N LYS A 108 -19.45 2.04 8.99
CA LYS A 108 -20.80 1.86 9.56
C LYS A 108 -21.70 1.22 8.52
N GLU A 109 -22.82 0.70 8.99
CA GLU A 109 -23.90 0.24 8.12
C GLU A 109 -24.28 1.32 7.09
N GLY A 110 -24.36 0.93 5.82
CA GLY A 110 -24.64 1.83 4.70
C GLY A 110 -23.43 2.52 4.06
N ASP A 111 -22.24 2.49 4.67
CA ASP A 111 -21.04 3.07 4.06
C ASP A 111 -20.50 2.24 2.89
N VAL A 112 -20.70 0.92 2.94
CA VAL A 112 -20.25 -0.01 1.91
C VAL A 112 -21.45 -0.39 1.04
N PRO A 113 -21.43 -0.08 -0.28
CA PRO A 113 -22.50 -0.48 -1.18
C PRO A 113 -22.67 -2.01 -1.22
N PRO A 114 -23.91 -2.52 -1.35
CA PRO A 114 -24.15 -3.96 -1.41
C PRO A 114 -23.52 -4.58 -2.67
N LEU A 115 -23.21 -5.88 -2.58
CA LEU A 115 -22.77 -6.66 -3.73
C LEU A 115 -23.88 -6.70 -4.79
N THR A 116 -23.52 -6.48 -6.05
CA THR A 116 -24.49 -6.40 -7.17
C THR A 116 -24.49 -7.67 -8.04
N GLY A 117 -23.98 -8.80 -7.55
CA GLY A 117 -23.89 -10.06 -8.31
C GLY A 117 -22.83 -10.11 -9.42
N SER A 118 -21.93 -9.12 -9.52
CA SER A 118 -20.87 -9.13 -10.55
C SER A 118 -19.87 -10.27 -10.44
N MET A 119 -19.86 -10.98 -9.30
CA MET A 119 -19.08 -12.19 -9.06
C MET A 119 -19.80 -13.49 -9.46
N ASP A 120 -21.08 -13.42 -9.85
CA ASP A 120 -21.86 -14.60 -10.23
C ASP A 120 -21.45 -15.11 -11.63
N LYS A 121 -21.06 -14.17 -12.50
CA LYS A 121 -20.51 -14.42 -13.85
C LYS A 121 -19.35 -13.45 -14.12
N PRO A 122 -18.19 -13.64 -13.46
CA PRO A 122 -17.09 -12.71 -13.61
C PRO A 122 -16.49 -12.80 -15.02
N ARG A 123 -15.97 -11.67 -15.50
CA ARG A 123 -15.15 -11.67 -16.71
C ARG A 123 -13.75 -12.14 -16.34
N MET A 124 -13.35 -13.27 -16.91
CA MET A 124 -12.07 -13.90 -16.64
C MET A 124 -11.04 -13.48 -17.70
N ALA A 125 -9.80 -13.34 -17.27
CA ALA A 125 -8.64 -13.09 -18.11
C ALA A 125 -7.52 -14.08 -17.77
N ASN A 126 -6.46 -14.08 -18.59
CA ASN A 126 -5.31 -14.95 -18.40
C ASN A 126 -4.25 -14.37 -17.44
N SER A 127 -4.38 -13.10 -17.04
CA SER A 127 -3.40 -12.38 -16.20
C SER A 127 -4.11 -11.34 -15.32
N THR A 128 -3.47 -10.96 -14.22
CA THR A 128 -3.91 -9.87 -13.33
C THR A 128 -3.19 -8.54 -13.59
N GLN A 129 -2.22 -8.49 -14.52
CA GLN A 129 -1.41 -7.29 -14.76
C GLN A 129 -2.23 -6.08 -15.24
N GLY A 130 -3.39 -6.31 -15.87
CA GLY A 130 -4.33 -5.26 -16.28
C GLY A 130 -5.50 -5.04 -15.31
N LEU A 131 -5.39 -5.51 -14.06
CA LEU A 131 -6.46 -5.51 -13.04
C LEU A 131 -7.62 -6.47 -13.33
N GLU A 132 -7.47 -7.41 -14.27
CA GLU A 132 -8.48 -8.41 -14.54
C GLU A 132 -8.45 -9.57 -13.54
N LEU A 133 -9.59 -10.24 -13.40
CA LEU A 133 -9.72 -11.45 -12.58
C LEU A 133 -9.26 -12.67 -13.38
N ASN A 134 -8.42 -13.52 -12.81
CA ASN A 134 -8.11 -14.85 -13.33
C ASN A 134 -8.47 -15.93 -12.28
N ASP A 135 -8.34 -17.20 -12.66
CA ASP A 135 -8.68 -18.32 -11.78
C ASP A 135 -7.83 -18.36 -10.50
N GLU A 136 -6.53 -18.09 -10.61
CA GLU A 136 -5.61 -18.06 -9.46
C GLU A 136 -6.02 -17.00 -8.44
N PHE A 137 -6.31 -15.79 -8.91
CA PHE A 137 -6.69 -14.68 -8.04
C PHE A 137 -8.08 -14.88 -7.43
N LEU A 138 -9.01 -15.46 -8.20
CA LEU A 138 -10.33 -15.83 -7.68
C LEU A 138 -10.24 -16.93 -6.61
N GLN A 139 -9.45 -17.97 -6.85
CA GLN A 139 -9.26 -19.05 -5.90
C GLN A 139 -8.59 -18.54 -4.62
N TRP A 140 -7.55 -17.71 -4.77
CA TRP A 140 -6.89 -17.06 -3.64
C TRP A 140 -7.87 -16.21 -2.83
N SER A 141 -8.67 -15.35 -3.48
CA SER A 141 -9.61 -14.46 -2.78
C SER A 141 -10.68 -15.22 -2.00
N LYS A 142 -11.17 -16.36 -2.52
CA LYS A 142 -12.09 -17.26 -1.79
C LYS A 142 -11.43 -17.91 -0.57
N GLY A 143 -10.14 -18.23 -0.65
CA GLY A 143 -9.37 -18.85 0.42
C GLY A 143 -8.80 -17.87 1.45
N PHE A 144 -8.78 -16.58 1.14
CA PHE A 144 -8.16 -15.56 1.97
C PHE A 144 -8.97 -15.30 3.26
N LYS A 145 -8.31 -15.44 4.41
CA LYS A 145 -8.94 -15.34 5.75
C LYS A 145 -8.55 -14.09 6.53
N LEU A 146 -7.44 -13.45 6.18
CA LEU A 146 -6.96 -12.29 6.94
C LEU A 146 -7.81 -11.07 6.59
N GLY A 147 -8.52 -10.50 7.57
CA GLY A 147 -9.41 -9.36 7.32
C GLY A 147 -10.64 -9.74 6.50
N GLN A 148 -11.11 -10.99 6.63
CA GLN A 148 -12.26 -11.52 5.89
C GLN A 148 -13.55 -10.67 6.08
N ASP A 149 -13.66 -10.02 7.24
CA ASP A 149 -14.77 -9.12 7.60
C ASP A 149 -14.32 -7.64 7.72
N GLY A 150 -13.15 -7.31 7.17
CA GLY A 150 -12.52 -5.99 7.33
C GLY A 150 -12.14 -5.34 6.01
N ALA A 151 -11.77 -4.06 6.08
CA ALA A 151 -11.28 -3.34 4.91
C ALA A 151 -9.90 -3.85 4.45
N VAL A 152 -9.71 -3.95 3.14
CA VAL A 152 -8.41 -4.24 2.52
C VAL A 152 -7.81 -2.94 1.98
N SER A 153 -6.55 -2.67 2.33
CA SER A 153 -5.79 -1.55 1.77
C SER A 153 -4.92 -2.04 0.62
N MET A 154 -4.94 -1.32 -0.51
CA MET A 154 -4.08 -1.61 -1.67
C MET A 154 -3.01 -0.52 -1.82
N LEU A 155 -1.74 -0.93 -1.76
CA LEU A 155 -0.62 -0.08 -2.14
C LEU A 155 -0.45 -0.14 -3.66
N ASN A 156 -0.47 1.03 -4.31
CA ASN A 156 -0.20 1.16 -5.74
C ASN A 156 1.07 1.98 -5.93
N LEU A 157 2.07 1.39 -6.59
CA LEU A 157 3.29 2.06 -7.01
C LEU A 157 3.21 2.26 -8.52
N LEU A 158 3.24 3.52 -8.98
CA LEU A 158 2.95 3.87 -10.36
C LEU A 158 4.14 4.61 -10.96
N ALA A 159 4.74 4.01 -11.98
CA ALA A 159 5.75 4.62 -12.82
C ALA A 159 5.16 4.83 -14.23
N PHE A 160 5.05 6.08 -14.65
CA PHE A 160 4.51 6.41 -15.96
C PHE A 160 5.59 6.33 -17.02
N ASN A 161 5.22 5.85 -18.22
CA ASN A 161 6.09 6.01 -19.38
C ASN A 161 6.36 7.52 -19.63
N PRO A 162 7.49 7.87 -20.25
CA PRO A 162 7.80 9.26 -20.60
C PRO A 162 6.66 9.91 -21.41
N GLY A 163 6.49 11.22 -21.23
CA GLY A 163 5.44 12.01 -21.88
C GLY A 163 4.36 12.48 -20.90
N LYS A 164 3.99 13.76 -20.98
CA LYS A 164 2.99 14.36 -20.08
C LYS A 164 1.62 13.73 -20.27
N GLU A 165 1.34 13.29 -21.50
CA GLU A 165 0.10 12.66 -21.92
C GLU A 165 -0.16 11.35 -21.18
N MET A 166 0.90 10.60 -20.83
CA MET A 166 0.78 9.33 -20.12
C MET A 166 0.27 9.54 -18.69
N HIS A 167 0.81 10.53 -17.99
CA HIS A 167 0.33 10.91 -16.66
C HIS A 167 -1.09 11.49 -16.73
N GLU A 168 -1.39 12.35 -17.70
CA GLU A 168 -2.74 12.91 -17.89
C GLU A 168 -3.78 11.84 -18.22
N SER A 169 -3.41 10.85 -19.05
CA SER A 169 -4.27 9.71 -19.37
C SER A 169 -4.63 8.91 -18.13
N TYR A 170 -3.65 8.64 -17.26
CA TYR A 170 -3.91 7.99 -15.99
C TYR A 170 -4.78 8.84 -15.05
N GLY A 171 -4.59 10.17 -15.05
CA GLY A 171 -5.46 11.09 -14.33
C GLY A 171 -6.92 11.00 -14.77
N ARG A 172 -7.18 10.91 -16.08
CA ARG A 172 -8.53 10.68 -16.63
C ARG A 172 -9.12 9.34 -16.18
N TYR A 173 -8.32 8.28 -16.24
CA TYR A 173 -8.71 6.95 -15.76
C TYR A 173 -9.08 6.98 -14.26
N GLY A 174 -8.22 7.55 -13.42
CA GLY A 174 -8.45 7.64 -11.97
C GLY A 174 -9.70 8.44 -11.61
N LYS A 175 -9.95 9.55 -12.32
CA LYS A 175 -11.18 10.34 -12.15
C LYS A 175 -12.42 9.52 -12.50
N ALA A 176 -12.42 8.88 -13.68
CA ALA A 176 -13.53 8.04 -14.11
C ALA A 176 -13.77 6.86 -13.15
N PHE A 177 -12.69 6.24 -12.65
CA PHE A 177 -12.77 5.16 -11.68
C PHE A 177 -13.42 5.64 -10.37
N ALA A 178 -12.97 6.77 -9.81
CA ALA A 178 -13.52 7.32 -8.58
C ALA A 178 -15.01 7.71 -8.73
N GLU A 179 -15.38 8.34 -9.84
CA GLU A 179 -16.76 8.78 -10.12
C GLU A 179 -17.72 7.63 -10.43
N SER A 180 -17.22 6.44 -10.78
CA SER A 180 -18.04 5.30 -11.14
C SER A 180 -17.75 4.06 -10.28
N ILE A 181 -16.84 3.20 -10.71
CA ILE A 181 -16.65 1.84 -10.18
C ILE A 181 -16.10 1.88 -8.75
N GLY A 182 -15.14 2.75 -8.47
CA GLY A 182 -14.52 2.86 -7.15
C GLY A 182 -15.54 3.18 -6.07
N SER A 183 -16.27 4.30 -6.22
CA SER A 183 -17.29 4.71 -5.24
C SER A 183 -18.45 3.72 -5.14
N ARG A 184 -18.93 3.17 -6.27
CA ARG A 184 -20.00 2.15 -6.30
C ARG A 184 -19.63 0.82 -5.63
N ARG A 185 -18.34 0.61 -5.33
CA ARG A 185 -17.83 -0.61 -4.69
C ARG A 185 -17.15 -0.34 -3.34
N GLY A 186 -17.30 0.87 -2.80
CA GLY A 186 -16.71 1.25 -1.51
C GLY A 186 -15.20 1.56 -1.56
N GLY A 187 -14.60 1.66 -2.75
CA GLY A 187 -13.20 2.03 -2.92
C GLY A 187 -12.94 3.50 -2.59
N ASN A 188 -12.01 3.76 -1.68
CA ASN A 188 -11.63 5.11 -1.28
C ASN A 188 -10.11 5.24 -1.12
N ALA A 189 -9.56 6.37 -1.60
CA ALA A 189 -8.13 6.63 -1.54
C ALA A 189 -7.72 7.04 -0.12
N LYS A 190 -6.87 6.22 0.49
CA LYS A 190 -6.36 6.44 1.86
C LYS A 190 -5.24 7.49 1.89
N VAL A 191 -4.20 7.31 1.09
CA VAL A 191 -3.09 8.27 0.91
C VAL A 191 -2.75 8.33 -0.58
N VAL A 192 -2.56 9.55 -1.09
CA VAL A 192 -2.04 9.80 -2.44
C VAL A 192 -0.90 10.80 -2.32
N GLY A 193 0.21 10.52 -3.01
CA GLY A 193 1.37 11.39 -3.00
C GLY A 193 2.18 11.27 -4.28
N LYS A 194 3.07 12.23 -4.49
CA LYS A 194 4.06 12.20 -5.58
C LYS A 194 5.41 11.81 -5.00
N VAL A 195 6.11 10.86 -5.62
CA VAL A 195 7.46 10.46 -5.20
C VAL A 195 8.39 11.69 -5.20
N VAL A 196 9.14 11.84 -4.12
CA VAL A 196 10.18 12.85 -3.96
C VAL A 196 11.48 12.10 -3.67
N PRO A 197 12.37 11.93 -4.65
CA PRO A 197 13.57 11.12 -4.47
C PRO A 197 14.62 11.85 -3.62
N LYS A 198 15.63 11.09 -3.15
CA LYS A 198 16.83 11.60 -2.47
C LYS A 198 16.54 12.38 -1.18
N GLN A 199 15.61 11.89 -0.38
CA GLN A 199 15.32 12.44 0.95
C GLN A 199 16.21 11.85 2.05
N GLY A 200 17.07 10.89 1.72
CA GLY A 200 18.06 10.35 2.64
C GLY A 200 17.48 9.30 3.60
N THR A 201 16.29 8.78 3.29
CA THR A 201 15.73 7.63 4.00
C THR A 201 16.60 6.40 3.73
N ARG A 202 16.81 5.55 4.73
CA ARG A 202 17.61 4.34 4.57
C ARG A 202 17.01 3.42 3.50
N ASP A 203 17.87 2.86 2.65
CA ASP A 203 17.50 2.00 1.51
C ASP A 203 16.44 2.63 0.57
N GLU A 204 16.44 3.98 0.49
CA GLU A 204 15.51 4.74 -0.33
C GLU A 204 15.69 4.44 -1.82
N ASP A 205 14.56 4.16 -2.44
CA ASP A 205 14.41 4.12 -3.86
C ASP A 205 14.25 5.53 -4.41
N GLY A 206 15.27 5.99 -5.14
CA GLY A 206 15.29 7.28 -5.79
C GLY A 206 14.91 7.25 -7.26
N SER A 207 14.40 6.12 -7.76
CA SER A 207 14.03 5.93 -9.17
C SER A 207 12.70 6.59 -9.57
#